data_AF-A0A7W0S6D2-F1
#
_entry.id   AF-A0A7W0S6D2-F1
#
_cell.length_a   1.000
_cell.length_b   1.000
_cell.length_c   1.000
_cell.angle_alpha   90.00
_cell.angle_beta   90.00
_cell.angle_gamma   90.00
#
_symmetry.space_group_name_H-M   'P 1'
#
loop_
_entity.id
_entity.type
_entity.pdbx_description
1 polymer ?
#
loop_
_entity_poly.entity_id
_entity_poly.type
_entity_poly.pdbx_seq_one_letter_code
_entity_poly.pdbx_strand_id
1 'polypeptide(L)'
;GKNQHAFCIDVDRGGDVRVLANVIDNHGWTDTMLHELGHGVYDLGFDDELPWVLRDTHLVTTEASALLFGALAGDREWLERVLGMDEREADELGGRLRSARAAELLVFTRWVLVVNAFERALYADPESDLDTLWWQLVARYQLLTPPDGRNASDWAAKIHVAVAPVYYHTYLYGAIVASQLNDALRSAAGGLVERPEAGALLQQRLFAPGASIRWDRLVEQASGRSLSVDSLAREVAAA
;
A
#
# COMPACT_ATOMS: atom_id res chain seq x y z
N GLY A 1 -1.18 15.02 19.39
CA GLY A 1 0.02 15.67 18.80
C GLY A 1 -0.12 15.65 17.29
N LYS A 2 0.38 16.65 16.57
CA LYS A 2 0.33 16.66 15.10
C LYS A 2 1.52 15.85 14.57
N ASN A 3 1.27 14.76 13.83
CA ASN A 3 2.29 14.03 13.08
C ASN A 3 2.14 14.31 11.57
N GLN A 4 3.22 14.70 10.89
CA GLN A 4 3.17 14.94 9.44
C GLN A 4 2.89 13.66 8.63
N HIS A 5 3.12 12.48 9.21
CA HIS A 5 2.82 11.18 8.61
C HIS A 5 1.71 10.47 9.41
N ALA A 6 0.67 9.99 8.73
CA ALA A 6 -0.30 9.11 9.35
C ALA A 6 0.35 7.76 9.65
N PHE A 7 -0.13 7.07 10.69
CA PHE A 7 0.25 5.68 10.94
C PHE A 7 -0.80 4.97 11.79
N CYS A 8 -0.87 3.65 11.62
CA CYS A 8 -1.54 2.69 12.49
C CYS A 8 -0.52 1.93 13.34
N ILE A 9 -0.89 1.58 14.57
CA ILE A 9 -0.08 0.75 15.46
C ILE A 9 -0.96 -0.14 16.32
N ASP A 10 -0.59 -1.42 16.42
CA ASP A 10 -1.02 -2.31 17.48
C ASP A 10 -0.10 -2.16 18.71
N VAL A 11 -0.65 -1.61 19.79
CA VAL A 11 0.11 -1.22 20.99
C VAL A 11 0.46 -2.43 21.84
N ASP A 12 -0.43 -3.42 21.92
CA ASP A 12 -0.32 -4.53 22.87
C ASP A 12 -0.40 -5.93 22.23
N ARG A 13 -0.74 -6.02 20.93
CA ARG A 13 -0.99 -7.28 20.23
C ARG A 13 -2.09 -8.13 20.89
N GLY A 14 -3.02 -7.42 21.53
CA GLY A 14 -4.17 -7.94 22.25
C GLY A 14 -5.45 -7.14 21.95
N GLY A 15 -5.42 -6.28 20.94
CA GLY A 15 -6.59 -5.54 20.44
C GLY A 15 -6.54 -4.03 20.66
N ASP A 16 -5.48 -3.47 21.25
CA ASP A 16 -5.30 -2.00 21.36
C ASP A 16 -4.63 -1.42 20.09
N VAL A 17 -5.43 -1.33 19.03
CA VAL A 17 -5.01 -0.80 17.73
C VAL A 17 -5.42 0.68 17.61
N ARG A 18 -4.46 1.54 17.25
CA ARG A 18 -4.63 3.00 17.24
C ARG A 18 -4.15 3.61 15.94
N VAL A 19 -4.89 4.58 15.44
CA VAL A 19 -4.51 5.42 14.29
C VAL A 19 -4.23 6.84 14.76
N LEU A 20 -3.10 7.41 14.33
CA LEU A 20 -2.79 8.83 14.50
C LEU A 20 -2.74 9.51 13.13
N ALA A 21 -3.66 10.44 12.89
CA ALA A 21 -3.77 11.16 11.62
C ALA A 21 -4.18 12.63 11.83
N ASN A 22 -3.82 13.51 10.89
CA ASN A 22 -4.22 14.92 10.86
C ASN A 22 -5.28 15.15 9.76
N VAL A 23 -6.43 14.51 9.91
CA VAL A 23 -7.47 14.39 8.87
C VAL A 23 -8.01 15.75 8.43
N ILE A 24 -8.15 15.92 7.11
CA ILE A 24 -8.87 17.02 6.45
C ILE A 24 -9.93 16.39 5.55
N ASP A 25 -11.10 17.02 5.43
CA ASP A 25 -12.20 16.53 4.60
C ASP A 25 -11.89 16.62 3.10
N ASN A 26 -11.21 15.60 2.56
CA ASN A 26 -10.94 15.45 1.13
C ASN A 26 -10.61 13.98 0.77
N HIS A 27 -10.64 13.68 -0.54
CA HIS A 27 -10.35 12.34 -1.09
C HIS A 27 -9.00 11.78 -0.61
N GLY A 28 -7.94 12.59 -0.59
CA GLY A 28 -6.61 12.12 -0.22
C GLY A 28 -6.54 11.65 1.23
N TRP A 29 -7.26 12.29 2.14
CA TRP A 29 -7.37 11.85 3.52
C TRP A 29 -8.36 10.69 3.71
N THR A 30 -9.37 10.55 2.85
CA THR A 30 -10.20 9.33 2.80
C THR A 30 -9.35 8.11 2.45
N ASP A 31 -8.54 8.20 1.40
CA ASP A 31 -7.57 7.15 1.01
C ASP A 31 -6.61 6.85 2.17
N THR A 32 -5.95 7.90 2.71
CA THR A 32 -5.02 7.75 3.84
C THR A 32 -5.69 7.07 5.03
N MET A 33 -6.90 7.48 5.42
CA MET A 33 -7.59 6.85 6.56
C MET A 33 -7.99 5.41 6.27
N LEU A 34 -8.46 5.09 5.06
CA LEU A 34 -8.76 3.71 4.67
C LEU A 34 -7.50 2.84 4.62
N HIS A 35 -6.36 3.41 4.22
CA HIS A 35 -5.05 2.76 4.27
C HIS A 35 -4.66 2.41 5.70
N GLU A 36 -4.66 3.38 6.62
CA GLU A 36 -4.32 3.11 8.02
C GLU A 36 -5.31 2.14 8.69
N LEU A 37 -6.60 2.24 8.37
CA LEU A 37 -7.60 1.28 8.84
C LEU A 37 -7.40 -0.11 8.23
N GLY A 38 -6.84 -0.20 7.03
CA GLY A 38 -6.45 -1.46 6.39
C GLY A 38 -5.32 -2.18 7.13
N HIS A 39 -4.37 -1.44 7.71
CA HIS A 39 -3.45 -2.00 8.71
C HIS A 39 -4.21 -2.44 9.96
N GLY A 40 -5.08 -1.57 10.48
CA GLY A 40 -5.76 -1.84 11.75
C GLY A 40 -6.69 -3.05 11.73
N VAL A 41 -7.42 -3.30 10.65
CA VAL A 41 -8.24 -4.52 10.52
C VAL A 41 -7.41 -5.80 10.41
N TYR A 42 -6.18 -5.71 9.89
CA TYR A 42 -5.26 -6.84 9.92
C TYR A 42 -4.82 -7.09 11.36
N ASP A 43 -4.32 -6.06 12.05
CA ASP A 43 -3.83 -6.19 13.42
C ASP A 43 -4.91 -6.70 14.39
N LEU A 44 -6.16 -6.25 14.23
CA LEU A 44 -7.31 -6.76 15.00
C LEU A 44 -7.71 -8.21 14.62
N GLY A 45 -7.26 -8.69 13.47
CA GLY A 45 -7.69 -9.94 12.88
C GLY A 45 -6.83 -11.14 13.26
N PHE A 46 -5.80 -11.00 14.09
CA PHE A 46 -4.98 -12.14 14.53
C PHE A 46 -5.80 -13.18 15.30
N ASP A 47 -5.40 -14.44 15.20
CA ASP A 47 -5.94 -15.49 16.08
C ASP A 47 -5.37 -15.30 17.50
N ASP A 48 -6.26 -15.16 18.49
CA ASP A 48 -5.91 -15.03 19.90
C ASP A 48 -5.17 -16.26 20.45
N GLU A 49 -5.27 -17.42 19.82
CA GLU A 49 -4.50 -18.61 20.20
C GLU A 49 -3.03 -18.52 19.77
N LEU A 50 -2.66 -17.59 18.89
CA LEU A 50 -1.25 -17.40 18.51
C LEU A 50 -0.43 -16.93 19.71
N PRO A 51 0.80 -17.45 19.87
CA PRO A 51 1.79 -16.83 20.74
C PRO A 51 1.92 -15.35 20.44
N TRP A 52 2.00 -14.52 21.48
CA TRP A 52 2.07 -13.05 21.36
C TRP A 52 3.09 -12.55 20.32
N VAL A 53 4.24 -13.22 20.19
CA VAL A 53 5.29 -12.86 19.23
C VAL A 53 4.88 -13.08 17.77
N LEU A 54 3.91 -13.97 17.50
CA LEU A 54 3.38 -14.28 16.18
C LEU A 54 2.12 -13.49 15.82
N ARG A 55 1.56 -12.73 16.75
CA ARG A 55 0.50 -11.74 16.49
C ARG A 55 1.14 -10.47 15.94
N ASP A 56 1.65 -10.61 14.72
CA ASP A 56 2.40 -9.60 14.01
C ASP A 56 2.16 -9.77 12.50
N THR A 57 2.50 -8.76 11.73
CA THR A 57 2.36 -8.80 10.27
C THR A 57 3.69 -8.95 9.57
N HIS A 58 3.66 -9.44 8.33
CA HIS A 58 4.78 -9.25 7.42
C HIS A 58 4.61 -7.92 6.71
N LEU A 59 5.71 -7.21 6.49
CA LEU A 59 5.69 -5.89 5.85
C LEU A 59 4.89 -5.88 4.53
N VAL A 60 5.10 -6.90 3.68
CA VAL A 60 4.40 -7.01 2.40
C VAL A 60 2.89 -7.21 2.56
N THR A 61 2.46 -8.05 3.50
CA THR A 61 1.03 -8.37 3.64
C THR A 61 0.28 -7.25 4.36
N THR A 62 0.91 -6.55 5.31
CA THR A 62 0.28 -5.39 5.96
C THR A 62 0.10 -4.23 4.98
N GLU A 63 1.13 -3.92 4.17
CA GLU A 63 1.01 -2.93 3.09
C GLU A 63 0.00 -3.35 2.03
N ALA A 64 -0.08 -4.65 1.70
CA ALA A 64 -1.09 -5.14 0.76
C ALA A 64 -2.52 -4.93 1.28
N SER A 65 -2.76 -5.16 2.58
CA SER A 65 -4.04 -4.86 3.21
C SER A 65 -4.33 -3.36 3.14
N ALA A 66 -3.40 -2.53 3.60
CA ALA A 66 -3.55 -1.08 3.59
C ALA A 66 -3.81 -0.51 2.19
N LEU A 67 -3.08 -0.95 1.17
CA LEU A 67 -3.28 -0.53 -0.22
C LEU A 67 -4.58 -1.06 -0.83
N LEU A 68 -5.04 -2.26 -0.44
CA LEU A 68 -6.33 -2.81 -0.86
C LEU A 68 -7.48 -1.95 -0.33
N PHE A 69 -7.44 -1.57 0.95
CA PHE A 69 -8.48 -0.75 1.56
C PHE A 69 -8.39 0.72 1.13
N GLY A 70 -7.20 1.30 1.03
CA GLY A 70 -6.99 2.68 0.56
C GLY A 70 -7.58 2.91 -0.84
N ALA A 71 -7.42 1.93 -1.74
CA ALA A 71 -7.99 1.97 -3.09
C ALA A 71 -9.53 2.09 -3.13
N LEU A 72 -10.24 1.76 -2.04
CA LEU A 72 -11.70 1.92 -1.97
C LEU A 72 -12.14 3.39 -2.08
N ALA A 73 -11.27 4.35 -1.74
CA ALA A 73 -11.58 5.78 -1.90
C ALA A 73 -11.95 6.16 -3.34
N GLY A 74 -11.44 5.40 -4.33
CA GLY A 74 -11.76 5.54 -5.74
C GLY A 74 -12.59 4.39 -6.33
N ASP A 75 -13.07 3.44 -5.51
CA ASP A 75 -13.89 2.32 -5.96
C ASP A 75 -15.35 2.74 -6.11
N ARG A 76 -15.96 2.38 -7.25
CA ARG A 76 -17.33 2.75 -7.58
C ARG A 76 -18.35 2.21 -6.56
N GLU A 77 -18.25 0.95 -6.17
CA GLU A 77 -19.21 0.37 -5.22
C GLU A 77 -19.11 1.06 -3.86
N TRP A 78 -17.90 1.44 -3.45
CA TRP A 78 -17.68 2.18 -2.21
C TRP A 78 -18.27 3.59 -2.28
N LEU A 79 -18.04 4.32 -3.38
CA LEU A 79 -18.60 5.66 -3.60
C LEU A 79 -20.14 5.65 -3.57
N GLU A 80 -20.76 4.67 -4.21
CA GLU A 80 -22.23 4.57 -4.25
C GLU A 80 -22.81 4.14 -2.89
N ARG A 81 -22.29 3.05 -2.31
CA ARG A 81 -22.92 2.38 -1.16
C ARG A 81 -22.54 2.97 0.19
N VAL A 82 -21.29 3.44 0.32
CA VAL A 82 -20.74 3.92 1.61
C VAL A 82 -20.75 5.44 1.65
N LEU A 83 -20.20 6.10 0.63
CA LEU A 83 -20.21 7.55 0.55
C LEU A 83 -21.61 8.10 0.20
N GLY A 84 -22.45 7.31 -0.48
CA GLY A 84 -23.81 7.72 -0.88
C GLY A 84 -23.81 8.63 -2.11
N MET A 85 -22.80 8.53 -2.98
CA MET A 85 -22.74 9.24 -4.25
C MET A 85 -23.83 8.72 -5.20
N ASP A 86 -24.40 9.62 -6.00
CA ASP A 86 -25.37 9.24 -7.04
C ASP A 86 -24.73 8.30 -8.08
N GLU A 87 -25.47 7.29 -8.52
CA GLU A 87 -24.98 6.27 -9.47
C GLU A 87 -24.46 6.90 -10.77
N ARG A 88 -25.13 7.95 -11.27
CA ARG A 88 -24.71 8.62 -12.51
C ARG A 88 -23.40 9.38 -12.32
N GLU A 89 -23.25 10.05 -11.18
CA GLU A 89 -22.02 10.75 -10.83
C GLU A 89 -20.85 9.77 -10.64
N ALA A 90 -21.09 8.65 -9.96
CA ALA A 90 -20.10 7.59 -9.76
C ALA A 90 -19.67 6.94 -11.10
N ASP A 91 -20.60 6.73 -12.02
CA ASP A 91 -20.31 6.22 -13.37
C ASP A 91 -19.48 7.21 -14.19
N GLU A 92 -19.86 8.50 -14.19
CA GLU A 92 -19.14 9.59 -14.88
C GLU A 92 -17.69 9.75 -14.35
N LEU A 93 -17.47 9.56 -13.04
CA LEU A 93 -16.15 9.65 -12.42
C LEU A 93 -15.32 8.37 -12.57
N GLY A 94 -15.95 7.20 -12.66
CA GLY A 94 -15.28 5.90 -12.57
C GLY A 94 -14.13 5.72 -13.56
N GLY A 95 -14.30 6.19 -14.81
CA GLY A 95 -13.22 6.16 -15.81
C GLY A 95 -12.01 7.00 -15.37
N ARG A 96 -12.25 8.23 -14.92
CA ARG A 96 -11.19 9.16 -14.50
C ARG A 96 -10.46 8.67 -13.25
N LEU A 97 -11.19 8.05 -12.31
CA LEU A 97 -10.61 7.47 -11.10
C LEU A 97 -9.70 6.28 -11.44
N ARG A 98 -10.12 5.39 -12.36
CA ARG A 98 -9.27 4.29 -12.85
C ARG A 98 -8.00 4.82 -13.53
N SER A 99 -8.12 5.82 -14.40
CA SER A 99 -6.95 6.41 -15.04
C SER A 99 -6.01 7.10 -14.04
N ALA A 100 -6.55 7.80 -13.04
CA ALA A 100 -5.76 8.40 -11.97
C ALA A 100 -5.02 7.35 -11.14
N ARG A 101 -5.70 6.25 -10.79
CA ARG A 101 -5.10 5.12 -10.05
C ARG A 101 -3.97 4.46 -10.84
N ALA A 102 -4.17 4.19 -12.12
CA ALA A 102 -3.11 3.61 -12.95
C ALA A 102 -1.90 4.55 -13.07
N ALA A 103 -2.15 5.85 -13.25
CA ALA A 103 -1.08 6.85 -13.28
C ALA A 103 -0.31 6.90 -11.95
N GLU A 104 -1.02 6.87 -10.82
CA GLU A 104 -0.43 6.80 -9.48
C GLU A 104 0.46 5.56 -9.33
N LEU A 105 -0.05 4.36 -9.65
CA LEU A 105 0.71 3.11 -9.57
C LEU A 105 1.97 3.14 -10.44
N LEU A 106 1.88 3.68 -11.66
CA LEU A 106 3.02 3.82 -12.56
C LEU A 106 4.07 4.81 -12.05
N VAL A 107 3.64 5.98 -11.58
CA VAL A 107 4.52 7.01 -11.00
C VAL A 107 5.18 6.48 -9.72
N PHE A 108 4.40 5.84 -8.85
CA PHE A 108 4.88 5.29 -7.60
C PHE A 108 5.88 4.15 -7.81
N THR A 109 5.64 3.26 -8.79
CA THR A 109 6.60 2.22 -9.18
C THR A 109 7.97 2.83 -9.52
N ARG A 110 7.99 3.96 -10.23
CA ARG A 110 9.25 4.66 -10.56
C ARG A 110 9.93 5.27 -9.34
N TRP A 111 9.16 5.79 -8.38
CA TRP A 111 9.71 6.20 -7.09
C TRP A 111 10.37 5.04 -6.35
N VAL A 112 9.74 3.86 -6.35
CA VAL A 112 10.29 2.67 -5.69
C VAL A 112 11.62 2.26 -6.30
N LEU A 113 11.75 2.30 -7.63
CA LEU A 113 13.01 2.01 -8.31
C LEU A 113 14.12 3.00 -7.95
N VAL A 114 13.81 4.30 -7.82
CA VAL A 114 14.79 5.31 -7.39
C VAL A 114 15.26 5.05 -5.97
N VAL A 115 14.34 4.96 -5.01
CA VAL A 115 14.68 4.84 -3.58
C VAL A 115 15.42 3.54 -3.31
N ASN A 116 14.97 2.41 -3.86
CA ASN A 116 15.62 1.13 -3.65
C ASN A 116 17.03 1.07 -4.25
N ALA A 117 17.21 1.60 -5.47
CA ALA A 117 18.54 1.67 -6.09
C ALA A 117 19.46 2.63 -5.34
N PHE A 118 18.93 3.74 -4.82
CA PHE A 118 19.67 4.71 -4.03
C PHE A 118 20.13 4.12 -2.69
N GLU A 119 19.23 3.55 -1.90
CA GLU A 119 19.56 2.92 -0.62
C GLU A 119 20.63 1.83 -0.79
N ARG A 120 20.50 0.98 -1.83
CA ARG A 120 21.51 -0.05 -2.12
C ARG A 120 22.90 0.54 -2.38
N ALA A 121 22.98 1.66 -3.09
CA ALA A 121 24.26 2.32 -3.39
C ALA A 121 24.81 3.10 -2.19
N LEU A 122 23.94 3.83 -1.47
CA LEU A 122 24.26 4.51 -0.22
C LEU A 122 24.90 3.56 0.80
N TYR A 123 24.34 2.36 0.98
CA TYR A 123 24.89 1.39 1.93
C TYR A 123 26.15 0.68 1.44
N ALA A 124 26.37 0.64 0.13
CA ALA A 124 27.60 0.08 -0.43
C ALA A 124 28.78 1.06 -0.32
N ASP A 125 28.53 2.36 -0.50
CA ASP A 125 29.53 3.42 -0.38
C ASP A 125 28.89 4.75 0.06
N PRO A 126 28.80 5.01 1.39
CA PRO A 126 28.13 6.20 1.90
C PRO A 126 28.91 7.50 1.70
N GLU A 127 30.20 7.41 1.36
CA GLU A 127 31.07 8.58 1.13
C GLU A 127 31.09 9.01 -0.35
N SER A 128 30.37 8.30 -1.22
CA SER A 128 30.23 8.64 -2.63
C SER A 128 29.45 9.95 -2.85
N ASP A 129 29.46 10.47 -4.08
CA ASP A 129 28.64 11.62 -4.45
C ASP A 129 27.15 11.24 -4.57
N LEU A 130 26.49 11.16 -3.41
CA LEU A 130 25.10 10.75 -3.24
C LEU A 130 24.11 11.73 -3.88
N ASP A 131 24.44 13.02 -3.89
CA ASP A 131 23.57 14.06 -4.45
C ASP A 131 23.50 13.94 -5.97
N THR A 132 24.64 13.73 -6.64
CA THR A 132 24.69 13.43 -8.07
C THR A 132 24.04 12.09 -8.37
N LEU A 133 24.35 11.05 -7.60
CA LEU A 133 23.77 9.71 -7.77
C LEU A 133 22.24 9.74 -7.70
N TRP A 134 21.67 10.45 -6.72
CA TRP A 134 20.22 10.59 -6.60
C TRP A 134 19.59 11.10 -7.88
N TRP A 135 20.12 12.18 -8.45
CA TRP A 135 19.59 12.75 -9.69
C TRP A 135 19.84 11.88 -10.92
N GLN A 136 20.93 11.09 -10.97
CA GLN A 136 21.12 10.08 -12.00
C GLN A 136 20.04 8.99 -11.95
N LEU A 137 19.65 8.55 -10.75
CA LEU A 137 18.58 7.57 -10.55
C LEU A 137 17.21 8.16 -10.89
N VAL A 138 16.93 9.39 -10.47
CA VAL A 138 15.71 10.13 -10.86
C VAL A 138 15.61 10.27 -12.37
N ALA A 139 16.68 10.69 -13.05
CA ALA A 139 16.69 10.78 -14.51
C ALA A 139 16.45 9.42 -15.18
N ARG A 140 17.09 8.36 -14.69
CA ARG A 140 16.94 7.01 -15.24
C ARG A 140 15.53 6.44 -15.09
N TYR A 141 14.95 6.52 -13.89
CA TYR A 141 13.70 5.81 -13.57
C TYR A 141 12.47 6.69 -13.68
N GLN A 142 12.57 7.98 -13.34
CA GLN A 142 11.44 8.92 -13.41
C GLN A 142 11.41 9.70 -14.72
N LEU A 143 12.50 9.70 -15.49
CA LEU A 143 12.65 10.47 -16.74
C LEU A 143 12.56 11.99 -16.52
N LEU A 144 13.12 12.45 -15.40
CA LEU A 144 13.16 13.85 -15.02
C LEU A 144 14.59 14.39 -15.03
N THR A 145 14.76 15.62 -15.48
CA THR A 145 16.04 16.32 -15.44
C THR A 145 16.17 17.09 -14.13
N PRO A 146 17.34 17.10 -13.46
CA PRO A 146 17.58 17.98 -12.32
C PRO A 146 17.37 19.46 -12.69
N PRO A 147 16.90 20.29 -11.75
CA PRO A 147 16.93 21.74 -11.93
C PRO A 147 18.34 22.26 -12.20
N ASP A 148 18.46 23.31 -13.00
CA ASP A 148 19.75 23.90 -13.36
C ASP A 148 20.55 24.30 -12.11
N GLY A 149 21.80 23.83 -12.05
CA GLY A 149 22.71 24.13 -10.93
C GLY A 149 22.34 23.46 -9.60
N ARG A 150 21.43 22.48 -9.58
CA ARG A 150 21.07 21.75 -8.35
C ARG A 150 22.27 20.97 -7.81
N ASN A 151 22.68 21.30 -6.58
CA ASN A 151 23.69 20.58 -5.81
C ASN A 151 23.28 20.59 -4.33
N ALA A 152 22.45 19.62 -3.94
CA ALA A 152 21.90 19.49 -2.60
C ALA A 152 21.42 18.05 -2.36
N SER A 153 21.32 17.67 -1.08
CA SER A 153 20.88 16.35 -0.63
C SER A 153 19.37 16.15 -0.73
N ASP A 154 18.86 16.15 -1.96
CA ASP A 154 17.43 15.96 -2.27
C ASP A 154 16.89 14.60 -1.80
N TRP A 155 17.76 13.58 -1.78
CA TRP A 155 17.44 12.28 -1.23
C TRP A 155 17.04 12.36 0.26
N ALA A 156 17.61 13.30 1.02
CA ALA A 156 17.33 13.47 2.45
C ALA A 156 15.94 14.07 2.72
N ALA A 157 15.29 14.65 1.70
CA ALA A 157 13.90 15.09 1.80
C ALA A 157 12.89 13.93 1.79
N LYS A 158 13.33 12.69 1.51
CA LYS A 158 12.49 11.49 1.61
C LYS A 158 12.60 10.89 2.99
N ILE A 159 11.53 11.08 3.78
CA ILE A 159 11.46 10.63 5.18
C ILE A 159 11.82 9.14 5.36
N HIS A 160 11.38 8.27 4.43
CA HIS A 160 11.65 6.83 4.49
C HIS A 160 13.13 6.48 4.54
N VAL A 161 13.99 7.24 3.85
CA VAL A 161 15.45 7.03 3.90
C VAL A 161 15.98 7.20 5.33
N ALA A 162 15.37 8.10 6.11
CA ALA A 162 15.80 8.41 7.48
C ALA A 162 15.11 7.56 8.56
N VAL A 163 13.82 7.26 8.41
CA VAL A 163 13.01 6.64 9.49
C VAL A 163 12.62 5.20 9.24
N ALA A 164 12.67 4.75 7.98
CA ALA A 164 12.24 3.42 7.56
C ALA A 164 13.18 2.88 6.45
N PRO A 165 14.48 2.71 6.76
CA PRO A 165 15.46 2.29 5.77
C PRO A 165 15.10 0.90 5.22
N VAL A 166 15.35 0.69 3.92
CA VAL A 166 15.07 -0.56 3.20
C VAL A 166 13.56 -0.89 3.14
N TYR A 167 12.65 0.02 3.51
CA TYR A 167 11.21 -0.27 3.53
C TYR A 167 10.53 -0.08 2.17
N TYR A 168 11.03 0.82 1.33
CA TYR A 168 10.25 1.40 0.23
C TYR A 168 9.82 0.37 -0.84
N HIS A 169 10.57 -0.71 -1.01
CA HIS A 169 10.22 -1.81 -1.91
C HIS A 169 8.95 -2.56 -1.50
N THR A 170 8.65 -2.59 -0.19
CA THR A 170 7.47 -3.23 0.38
C THR A 170 6.19 -2.66 -0.22
N TYR A 171 6.11 -1.34 -0.45
CA TYR A 171 4.92 -0.74 -1.06
C TYR A 171 4.63 -1.28 -2.46
N LEU A 172 5.66 -1.56 -3.28
CA LEU A 172 5.45 -2.12 -4.61
C LEU A 172 4.99 -3.57 -4.55
N TYR A 173 5.59 -4.38 -3.66
CA TYR A 173 5.11 -5.73 -3.41
C TYR A 173 3.68 -5.73 -2.85
N GLY A 174 3.39 -4.80 -1.93
CA GLY A 174 2.07 -4.55 -1.38
C GLY A 174 1.06 -4.22 -2.47
N ALA A 175 1.39 -3.33 -3.40
CA ALA A 175 0.51 -2.99 -4.54
C ALA A 175 0.25 -4.20 -5.45
N ILE A 176 1.27 -5.00 -5.76
CA ILE A 176 1.12 -6.24 -6.54
C ILE A 176 0.16 -7.21 -5.83
N VAL A 177 0.37 -7.42 -4.52
CA VAL A 177 -0.47 -8.31 -3.72
C VAL A 177 -1.88 -7.76 -3.57
N ALA A 178 -2.06 -6.46 -3.34
CA ALA A 178 -3.36 -5.80 -3.23
C ALA A 178 -4.20 -5.99 -4.50
N SER A 179 -3.62 -5.75 -5.68
CA SER A 179 -4.31 -6.02 -6.96
C SER A 179 -4.67 -7.50 -7.11
N GLN A 180 -3.77 -8.40 -6.69
CA GLN A 180 -4.02 -9.85 -6.74
C GLN A 180 -5.10 -10.31 -5.75
N LEU A 181 -5.16 -9.72 -4.55
CA LEU A 181 -6.23 -9.94 -3.57
C LEU A 181 -7.56 -9.39 -4.10
N ASN A 182 -7.58 -8.18 -4.66
CA ASN A 182 -8.79 -7.59 -5.24
C ASN A 182 -9.39 -8.49 -6.35
N ASP A 183 -8.56 -9.02 -7.27
CA ASP A 183 -9.02 -9.98 -8.27
C ASP A 183 -9.61 -11.26 -7.65
N ALA A 184 -8.94 -11.81 -6.62
CA ALA A 184 -9.41 -13.00 -5.94
C ALA A 184 -10.74 -12.78 -5.20
N LEU A 185 -10.89 -11.63 -4.53
CA LEU A 185 -12.11 -11.24 -3.82
C LEU A 185 -13.26 -10.98 -4.80
N ARG A 186 -12.99 -10.30 -5.93
CA ARG A 186 -14.00 -10.13 -6.99
C ARG A 186 -14.46 -11.47 -7.55
N SER A 187 -13.53 -12.40 -7.78
CA SER A 187 -13.88 -13.74 -8.26
C SER A 187 -14.63 -14.59 -7.23
N ALA A 188 -14.32 -14.47 -5.94
CA ALA A 188 -14.86 -15.35 -4.90
C ALA A 188 -16.14 -14.80 -4.24
N ALA A 189 -16.26 -13.48 -4.13
CA ALA A 189 -17.31 -12.80 -3.36
C ALA A 189 -17.98 -11.63 -4.13
N GLY A 190 -17.59 -11.38 -5.38
CA GLY A 190 -18.14 -10.30 -6.21
C GLY A 190 -17.58 -8.91 -5.89
N GLY A 191 -16.67 -8.78 -4.93
CA GLY A 191 -16.09 -7.51 -4.51
C GLY A 191 -15.76 -7.52 -3.02
N LEU A 192 -15.42 -6.35 -2.48
CA LEU A 192 -15.12 -6.16 -1.05
C LEU A 192 -16.24 -5.40 -0.32
N VAL A 193 -16.89 -4.45 -0.99
CA VAL A 193 -17.86 -3.53 -0.38
C VAL A 193 -19.16 -4.25 -0.04
N GLU A 194 -19.53 -4.23 1.24
CA GLU A 194 -20.72 -4.92 1.77
C GLU A 194 -20.76 -6.43 1.47
N ARG A 195 -19.60 -7.10 1.42
CA ARG A 195 -19.47 -8.55 1.20
C ARG A 195 -18.88 -9.24 2.43
N PRO A 196 -19.70 -9.75 3.37
CA PRO A 196 -19.22 -10.49 4.53
C PRO A 196 -18.32 -11.69 4.17
N GLU A 197 -18.56 -12.34 3.03
CA GLU A 197 -17.78 -13.47 2.54
C GLU A 197 -16.34 -13.06 2.16
N ALA A 198 -16.16 -11.85 1.62
CA ALA A 198 -14.84 -11.28 1.34
C ALA A 198 -14.07 -11.04 2.64
N GLY A 199 -14.75 -10.46 3.64
CA GLY A 199 -14.19 -10.26 4.97
C GLY A 199 -13.80 -11.58 5.65
N ALA A 200 -14.66 -12.60 5.58
CA ALA A 200 -14.37 -13.93 6.12
C ALA A 200 -13.15 -14.58 5.44
N LEU A 201 -13.00 -14.41 4.12
CA LEU A 201 -11.85 -14.92 3.39
C LEU A 201 -10.55 -14.24 3.86
N LEU A 202 -10.52 -12.91 3.92
CA LEU A 202 -9.35 -12.17 4.40
C LEU A 202 -9.02 -12.52 5.86
N GLN A 203 -10.03 -12.56 6.72
CA GLN A 203 -9.88 -12.95 8.12
C GLN A 203 -9.22 -14.32 8.25
N GLN A 204 -9.74 -15.34 7.57
CA GLN A 204 -9.24 -16.70 7.71
C GLN A 204 -7.87 -16.91 7.06
N ARG A 205 -7.60 -16.26 5.92
CA ARG A 205 -6.47 -16.62 5.06
C ARG A 205 -5.31 -15.63 5.07
N LEU A 206 -5.55 -14.41 5.52
CA LEU A 206 -4.53 -13.35 5.57
C LEU A 206 -4.29 -12.86 7.00
N PHE A 207 -5.36 -12.58 7.75
CA PHE A 207 -5.24 -11.91 9.06
C PHE A 207 -4.97 -12.88 10.20
N ALA A 208 -5.86 -13.84 10.44
CA ALA A 208 -5.79 -14.79 11.56
C ALA A 208 -4.45 -15.49 11.71
N PRO A 209 -3.75 -15.91 10.62
CA PRO A 209 -2.46 -16.58 10.77
C PRO A 209 -1.33 -15.69 11.33
N GLY A 210 -1.44 -14.37 11.30
CA GLY A 210 -0.38 -13.44 11.70
C GLY A 210 0.98 -13.78 11.04
N ALA A 211 2.05 -13.76 11.83
CA ALA A 211 3.40 -14.07 11.38
C ALA A 211 3.74 -15.58 11.43
N SER A 212 2.78 -16.45 11.77
CA SER A 212 3.02 -17.90 11.88
C SER A 212 3.26 -18.59 10.53
N ILE A 213 2.82 -17.97 9.43
CA ILE A 213 3.00 -18.43 8.06
C ILE A 213 3.85 -17.41 7.32
N ARG A 214 4.78 -17.86 6.49
CA ARG A 214 5.57 -16.96 5.63
C ARG A 214 4.68 -16.15 4.70
N TRP A 215 5.00 -14.88 4.51
CA TRP A 215 4.22 -13.95 3.71
C TRP A 215 3.86 -14.46 2.30
N ASP A 216 4.77 -15.15 1.62
CA ASP A 216 4.54 -15.66 0.25
C ASP A 216 3.46 -16.74 0.22
N ARG A 217 3.36 -17.53 1.29
CA ARG A 217 2.33 -18.55 1.46
C ARG A 217 0.99 -17.95 1.89
N LEU A 218 1.00 -16.90 2.71
CA LEU A 218 -0.22 -16.14 3.04
C LEU A 218 -0.86 -15.55 1.79
N VAL A 219 -0.05 -14.92 0.93
CA VAL A 219 -0.51 -14.40 -0.36
C VAL A 219 -1.14 -15.52 -1.18
N GLU A 220 -0.46 -16.66 -1.31
CA GLU A 220 -0.99 -17.80 -2.07
C GLU A 220 -2.30 -18.36 -1.49
N GLN A 221 -2.42 -18.44 -0.16
CA GLN A 221 -3.65 -18.90 0.51
C GLN A 221 -4.81 -17.92 0.29
N ALA A 222 -4.56 -16.62 0.48
CA ALA A 222 -5.56 -15.58 0.38
C ALA A 222 -6.01 -15.36 -1.07
N SER A 223 -5.09 -15.32 -2.03
CA SER A 223 -5.43 -15.07 -3.43
C SER A 223 -5.62 -16.32 -4.29
N GLY A 224 -5.30 -17.51 -3.76
CA GLY A 224 -5.42 -18.79 -4.47
C GLY A 224 -4.32 -19.06 -5.52
N ARG A 225 -3.26 -18.24 -5.57
CA ARG A 225 -2.16 -18.38 -6.54
C ARG A 225 -0.88 -17.72 -6.03
N SER A 226 0.28 -18.20 -6.47
CA SER A 226 1.57 -17.60 -6.10
C SER A 226 1.66 -16.13 -6.56
N LEU A 227 2.58 -15.37 -5.97
CA LEU A 227 2.79 -13.95 -6.30
C LEU A 227 3.04 -13.75 -7.80
N SER A 228 2.22 -12.90 -8.45
CA SER A 228 2.39 -12.51 -9.85
C SER A 228 2.00 -11.05 -10.06
N VAL A 229 2.66 -10.38 -11.01
CA VAL A 229 2.36 -8.99 -11.43
C VAL A 229 1.12 -8.88 -12.31
N ASP A 230 0.51 -10.01 -12.74
CA ASP A 230 -0.53 -10.01 -13.77
C ASP A 230 -1.77 -9.18 -13.41
N SER A 231 -2.19 -9.20 -12.14
CA SER A 231 -3.35 -8.39 -11.69
C SER A 231 -3.05 -6.91 -11.74
N LEU A 232 -1.88 -6.50 -11.23
CA LEU A 232 -1.44 -5.11 -11.28
C LEU A 232 -1.30 -4.64 -12.73
N ALA A 233 -0.73 -5.47 -13.61
CA ALA A 233 -0.59 -5.16 -15.02
C ALA A 233 -1.96 -4.97 -15.72
N ARG A 234 -2.96 -5.79 -15.39
CA ARG A 234 -4.33 -5.63 -15.88
C ARG A 234 -4.99 -4.36 -15.34
N GLU A 235 -4.83 -4.07 -14.05
CA GLU A 235 -5.37 -2.87 -13.42
C GLU A 235 -4.85 -1.60 -14.10
N VAL A 236 -3.54 -1.54 -14.33
CA VAL A 236 -2.89 -0.42 -15.03
C VAL A 236 -3.30 -0.35 -16.51
N ALA A 237 -3.54 -1.49 -17.17
CA ALA A 237 -3.95 -1.52 -18.58
C ALA A 237 -5.43 -1.20 -18.81
N ALA A 238 -6.27 -1.29 -17.78
CA ALA A 238 -7.71 -1.02 -17.84
C ALA A 238 -8.09 0.47 -17.67
N ALA A 239 -7.08 1.33 -17.51
CA ALA A 239 -7.20 2.77 -17.32
C ALA A 239 -7.42 3.57 -18.61
#